data_AF-A0AAW2ZID2-F1
#
_entry.id   AF-A0AAW2ZID2-F1
#
_cell.length_a   1.000
_cell.length_b   1.000
_cell.length_c   1.000
_cell.angle_alpha   90.00
_cell.angle_beta   90.00
_cell.angle_gamma   90.00
#
_symmetry.space_group_name_H-M   'P 1'
#
loop_
_entity.id
_entity.type
_entity.pdbx_description
1 polymer ?
#
loop_
_entity_poly.entity_id
_entity_poly.type
_entity_poly.pdbx_seq_one_letter_code
_entity_poly.pdbx_strand_id
1 'polypeptide(L)'
;MNTLLKEPLRGEVIFQGKPSILGGLIARLKGHKYRITSRNIEIRTGVINGTVDNVELWRIRDVRFLPSVVGGCVNFGTIVIFLDDESYYSEHRLHGIGRNVFEKLENFVREIKTEGENEK
;
A
#
# COMPACT_ATOMS: atom_id res chain seq x y z
N MET A 1 -13.44 34.90 0.00
CA MET A 1 -12.26 35.12 0.87
C MET A 1 -11.80 33.76 1.34
N ASN A 2 -10.56 33.43 0.98
CA ASN A 2 -9.90 32.12 1.08
C ASN A 2 -10.43 31.22 2.19
N THR A 3 -11.26 30.27 1.78
CA THR A 3 -11.34 28.98 2.45
C THR A 3 -9.92 28.48 2.50
N LEU A 4 -9.38 28.43 3.71
CA LEU A 4 -8.14 27.75 4.05
C LEU A 4 -8.05 26.52 3.16
N LEU A 5 -7.06 26.51 2.27
CA LEU A 5 -6.48 25.27 1.80
C LEU A 5 -6.17 24.51 3.08
N LYS A 6 -7.10 23.64 3.52
CA LYS A 6 -6.69 22.48 4.31
C LYS A 6 -5.56 21.93 3.45
N GLU A 7 -4.36 21.95 3.98
CA GLU A 7 -3.28 21.16 3.42
C GLU A 7 -3.44 19.78 4.06
N PRO A 8 -4.28 18.82 3.58
CA PRO A 8 -3.89 17.44 3.74
C PRO A 8 -2.85 17.14 2.65
N LEU A 9 -2.20 15.99 2.72
CA LEU A 9 -1.40 15.43 1.63
C LEU A 9 0.07 15.89 1.49
N ARG A 10 0.75 16.40 2.53
CA ARG A 10 2.22 16.14 2.58
C ARG A 10 2.37 14.63 2.64
N GLY A 11 3.02 14.01 1.65
CA GLY A 11 3.11 12.55 1.47
C GLY A 11 3.57 11.79 2.72
N GLU A 12 2.64 11.56 3.63
CA GLU A 12 2.88 11.01 4.95
C GLU A 12 3.34 9.58 4.75
N VAL A 13 4.51 9.24 5.31
CA VAL A 13 5.04 7.89 5.21
C VAL A 13 4.32 7.03 6.23
N ILE A 14 3.41 6.19 5.73
CA ILE A 14 2.66 5.21 6.52
C ILE A 14 3.58 4.05 6.90
N PHE A 15 4.41 3.63 5.95
CA PHE A 15 5.36 2.55 6.13
C PHE A 15 6.56 2.72 5.18
N GLN A 16 7.76 2.48 5.70
CA GLN A 16 8.96 2.36 4.89
C GLN A 16 9.83 1.26 5.45
N GLY A 17 10.06 0.20 4.68
CA GLY A 17 10.86 -0.90 5.18
C GLY A 17 10.82 -2.16 4.34
N LYS A 18 11.46 -3.20 4.87
CA LYS A 18 11.45 -4.55 4.32
C LYS A 18 10.25 -5.33 4.86
N PRO A 19 9.76 -6.34 4.12
CA PRO A 19 8.81 -7.32 4.64
C PRO A 19 9.24 -7.89 6.01
N SER A 20 8.28 -8.05 6.92
CA SER A 20 8.44 -8.87 8.12
C SER A 20 8.64 -10.34 7.74
N ILE A 21 9.45 -11.07 8.52
CA ILE A 21 9.69 -12.50 8.30
C ILE A 21 8.41 -13.32 8.55
N LEU A 22 7.57 -12.88 9.50
CA LEU A 22 6.34 -13.57 9.92
C LEU A 22 5.24 -13.66 8.86
N GLY A 23 5.35 -12.91 7.76
CA GLY A 23 4.39 -12.98 6.65
C GLY A 23 5.00 -12.68 5.28
N GLY A 24 6.33 -12.54 5.21
CA GLY A 24 7.04 -12.00 4.05
C GLY A 24 8.45 -12.53 3.89
N LEU A 25 8.77 -13.71 4.45
CA LEU A 25 10.09 -14.34 4.31
C LEU A 25 10.56 -14.41 2.84
N ILE A 26 9.73 -14.95 1.94
CA ILE A 26 10.05 -15.05 0.51
C ILE A 26 10.29 -13.67 -0.09
N ALA A 27 9.42 -12.71 0.22
CA ALA A 27 9.57 -11.35 -0.29
C ALA A 27 10.87 -10.69 0.22
N ARG A 28 11.23 -10.96 1.46
CA ARG A 28 12.48 -10.49 2.06
C ARG A 28 13.71 -11.10 1.37
N LEU A 29 13.68 -12.40 1.08
CA LEU A 29 14.75 -13.11 0.36
C LEU A 29 14.91 -12.60 -1.07
N LYS A 30 13.80 -12.24 -1.73
CA LYS A 30 13.80 -11.58 -3.05
C LYS A 30 14.24 -10.11 -3.00
N GLY A 31 14.55 -9.57 -1.82
CA GLY A 31 15.03 -8.21 -1.65
C GLY A 31 13.94 -7.14 -1.77
N HIS A 32 12.67 -7.48 -1.54
CA HIS A 32 11.59 -6.49 -1.59
C HIS A 32 11.77 -5.39 -0.53
N LYS A 33 11.47 -4.15 -0.91
CA LYS A 33 11.33 -3.00 -0.02
C LYS A 33 10.06 -2.24 -0.42
N TYR A 34 9.31 -1.80 0.57
CA TYR A 34 8.08 -1.05 0.36
C TYR A 34 8.20 0.35 0.95
N ARG A 35 7.65 1.33 0.23
CA ARG A 35 7.39 2.67 0.74
C ARG A 35 5.92 2.97 0.46
N ILE A 36 5.13 3.07 1.52
CA ILE A 36 3.70 3.36 1.45
C ILE A 36 3.51 4.76 2.00
N THR A 37 2.91 5.61 1.18
CA THR A 37 2.58 6.99 1.54
C THR A 37 1.08 7.22 1.44
N SER A 38 0.62 8.37 1.91
CA SER A 38 -0.75 8.84 1.71
C SER A 38 -1.11 9.15 0.23
N ARG A 39 -0.18 8.98 -0.72
CA ARG A 39 -0.40 9.24 -2.16
C ARG A 39 -0.06 8.07 -3.06
N ASN A 40 1.00 7.33 -2.75
CA ASN A 40 1.43 6.20 -3.55
C ASN A 40 2.08 5.07 -2.76
N ILE A 41 2.23 3.94 -3.43
CA ILE A 41 2.89 2.73 -2.97
C ILE A 41 4.03 2.41 -3.93
N GLU A 42 5.26 2.48 -3.42
CA GLU A 42 6.44 2.04 -4.14
C GLU A 42 6.83 0.63 -3.70
N ILE A 43 7.02 -0.24 -4.69
CA ILE A 43 7.46 -1.61 -4.52
C ILE A 43 8.81 -1.74 -5.24
N ARG A 44 9.89 -1.82 -4.47
CA ARG A 44 11.21 -2.12 -5.03
C ARG A 44 11.49 -3.60 -4.89
N THR A 45 11.92 -4.25 -5.98
CA THR A 45 12.23 -5.68 -6.02
C THR A 45 13.67 -5.89 -6.45
N GLY A 46 14.49 -6.58 -5.65
CA GLY A 46 15.89 -6.87 -5.98
C GLY A 46 16.90 -6.09 -5.14
N VAL A 47 18.13 -6.61 -5.06
CA VAL A 47 19.16 -6.17 -4.11
C VAL A 47 20.08 -5.08 -4.67
N ILE A 48 20.34 -5.09 -5.99
CA ILE A 48 21.31 -4.19 -6.66
C ILE A 48 20.63 -3.43 -7.82
N ASN A 49 20.32 -4.09 -8.94
CA ASN A 49 19.54 -3.52 -10.07
C ASN A 49 18.07 -3.94 -10.00
N GLY A 50 17.39 -3.50 -8.94
CA GLY A 50 15.99 -3.86 -8.71
C GLY A 50 15.00 -3.05 -9.55
N THR A 51 13.87 -3.65 -9.91
CA THR A 51 12.73 -2.91 -10.48
C THR A 51 12.04 -2.09 -9.40
N VAL A 52 11.45 -0.96 -9.78
CA VAL A 52 10.63 -0.12 -8.91
C VAL A 52 9.29 0.07 -9.58
N ASP A 53 8.25 -0.47 -8.97
CA ASP A 53 6.87 -0.23 -9.36
C ASP A 53 6.29 0.86 -8.46
N ASN A 54 5.65 1.87 -9.04
CA ASN A 54 4.96 2.93 -8.29
C ASN A 54 3.47 2.91 -8.62
N VAL A 55 2.64 2.80 -7.58
CA VAL A 55 1.18 2.72 -7.68
C VAL A 55 0.58 3.91 -6.95
N GLU A 56 -0.04 4.82 -7.69
CA GLU A 56 -0.75 5.95 -7.09
C GLU A 56 -2.09 5.49 -6.47
N LEU A 57 -2.41 5.99 -5.28
CA LEU A 57 -3.58 5.57 -4.50
C LEU A 57 -4.91 5.85 -5.20
N TRP A 58 -4.99 6.92 -6.00
CA TRP A 58 -6.20 7.25 -6.75
C TRP A 58 -6.53 6.21 -7.85
N ARG A 59 -5.55 5.37 -8.25
CA ARG A 59 -5.77 4.24 -9.18
C ARG A 59 -6.22 2.96 -8.46
N ILE A 60 -6.21 2.94 -7.13
CA ILE A 60 -6.53 1.76 -6.35
C ILE A 60 -8.04 1.62 -6.23
N ARG A 61 -8.57 0.57 -6.86
CA ARG A 61 -9.98 0.20 -6.76
C ARG A 61 -10.32 -0.41 -5.41
N ASP A 62 -9.44 -1.23 -4.83
CA ASP A 62 -9.69 -1.84 -3.53
C ASP A 62 -8.40 -2.36 -2.88
N VAL A 63 -8.43 -2.55 -1.56
CA VAL A 63 -7.35 -3.18 -0.80
C VAL A 63 -7.90 -4.28 0.11
N ARG A 64 -7.23 -5.42 0.16
CA ARG A 64 -7.61 -6.54 1.04
C ARG A 64 -6.43 -7.01 1.90
N PHE A 65 -6.69 -7.38 3.15
CA PHE A 65 -5.70 -7.95 4.04
C PHE A 65 -5.89 -9.46 4.18
N LEU A 66 -4.84 -10.22 3.83
CA LEU A 66 -4.76 -11.65 4.04
C LEU A 66 -3.83 -11.92 5.25
N PRO A 67 -4.38 -12.23 6.44
CA PRO A 67 -3.55 -12.46 7.62
C PRO A 67 -2.64 -13.69 7.43
N SER A 68 -1.42 -13.60 7.95
CA SER A 68 -0.56 -14.76 8.10
C SER A 68 -0.89 -15.46 9.42
N VAL A 69 -1.02 -16.78 9.39
CA VAL A 69 -1.28 -17.59 10.59
C VAL A 69 0.03 -18.19 11.14
N VAL A 70 1.18 -17.83 10.57
CA VAL A 70 2.48 -18.36 10.99
C VAL A 70 2.75 -17.96 12.44
N GLY A 71 2.87 -18.96 13.31
CA GLY A 71 3.12 -18.75 14.75
C GLY A 71 1.99 -18.03 15.50
N GLY A 72 0.75 -18.04 14.99
CA GLY A 72 -0.40 -17.39 15.65
C GLY A 72 -0.41 -15.86 15.57
N CYS A 73 0.51 -15.25 14.81
CA CYS A 73 0.65 -13.81 14.70
C CYS A 73 -0.24 -13.21 13.61
N VAL A 74 -1.52 -12.97 13.92
CA VAL A 74 -2.53 -12.36 13.02
C VAL A 74 -2.23 -10.88 12.69
N ASN A 75 -1.21 -10.29 13.32
CA ASN A 75 -0.80 -8.90 13.12
C ASN A 75 0.01 -8.65 11.85
N PHE A 76 0.53 -9.69 11.19
CA PHE A 76 1.23 -9.55 9.91
C PHE A 76 0.53 -10.34 8.82
N GLY A 77 0.61 -9.87 7.58
CA GLY A 77 -0.07 -10.52 6.47
C GLY A 77 0.38 -9.99 5.11
N THR A 78 -0.44 -10.30 4.11
CA THR A 78 -0.29 -9.78 2.76
C THR A 78 -1.38 -8.76 2.48
N ILE A 79 -1.01 -7.54 2.09
CA ILE A 79 -1.95 -6.58 1.50
C ILE A 79 -2.06 -6.89 0.01
N VAL A 80 -3.26 -7.12 -0.48
CA VAL A 80 -3.57 -7.27 -1.91
C VAL A 80 -4.20 -5.97 -2.39
N ILE A 81 -3.59 -5.36 -3.39
CA ILE A 81 -4.01 -4.09 -3.99
C ILE A 81 -4.63 -4.41 -5.35
N PHE A 82 -5.86 -3.96 -5.56
CA PHE A 82 -6.57 -4.09 -6.83
C PHE A 82 -6.57 -2.75 -7.53
N LEU A 83 -6.03 -2.70 -8.74
CA LEU A 83 -6.04 -1.49 -9.56
C LEU A 83 -7.25 -1.46 -10.48
N ASP A 84 -7.76 -0.25 -10.71
CA ASP A 84 -8.68 0.03 -11.80
C ASP A 84 -7.83 0.52 -12.98
N ASP A 85 -7.58 -0.36 -13.94
CA ASP A 85 -6.88 0.00 -15.18
C ASP A 85 -7.76 -0.42 -16.36
N GLU A 86 -7.94 0.47 -17.35
CA GLU A 86 -8.96 0.34 -18.41
C GLU A 86 -8.84 -0.95 -19.24
N SER A 87 -7.69 -1.62 -19.21
CA SER A 87 -7.43 -2.82 -20.01
C SER A 87 -7.36 -4.12 -19.20
N TYR A 88 -6.94 -4.10 -17.93
CA TYR A 88 -6.77 -5.32 -17.11
C TYR A 88 -6.83 -5.02 -15.61
N TYR A 89 -7.53 -5.88 -14.85
CA TYR A 89 -7.39 -5.92 -13.39
C TYR A 89 -6.00 -6.44 -13.03
N SER A 90 -5.13 -5.53 -12.57
CA SER A 90 -3.83 -5.89 -12.04
C SER A 90 -3.88 -5.97 -10.51
N GLU A 91 -3.24 -7.00 -9.97
CA GLU A 91 -3.10 -7.23 -8.53
C GLU A 91 -1.64 -7.04 -8.11
N HIS A 92 -1.42 -6.20 -7.10
CA HIS A 92 -0.11 -6.10 -6.43
C HIS A 92 -0.19 -6.66 -5.01
N ARG A 93 0.87 -7.34 -4.56
CA ARG A 93 0.92 -8.02 -3.26
C ARG A 93 2.08 -7.50 -2.41
N LEU A 94 1.76 -6.92 -1.25
CA LEU A 94 2.73 -6.48 -0.26
C LEU A 94 2.78 -7.50 0.88
N HIS A 95 3.82 -8.30 0.94
CA HIS A 95 3.94 -9.40 1.90
C HIS A 95 4.60 -8.94 3.20
N GLY A 96 4.25 -9.58 4.31
CA GLY A 96 4.87 -9.32 5.62
C GLY A 96 4.62 -7.90 6.13
N ILE A 97 3.47 -7.33 5.80
CA ILE A 97 3.06 -6.00 6.26
C ILE A 97 2.18 -6.14 7.51
N GLY A 98 2.34 -5.21 8.45
CA GLY A 98 1.53 -5.15 9.67
C GLY A 98 0.09 -4.74 9.39
N ARG A 99 -0.86 -5.28 10.15
CA ARG A 99 -2.29 -4.96 10.06
C ARG A 99 -2.57 -3.46 10.24
N ASN A 100 -1.84 -2.81 11.15
CA ASN A 100 -1.94 -1.36 11.38
C ASN A 100 -1.60 -0.53 10.13
N VAL A 101 -0.69 -1.02 9.28
CA VAL A 101 -0.34 -0.36 8.01
C VAL A 101 -1.47 -0.53 7.00
N PHE A 102 -2.09 -1.71 6.95
CA PHE A 102 -3.28 -1.95 6.13
C PHE A 102 -4.43 -1.03 6.52
N GLU A 103 -4.76 -0.94 7.81
CA GLU A 103 -5.87 -0.11 8.31
C GLU A 103 -5.66 1.37 7.95
N LYS A 104 -4.44 1.88 8.08
CA LYS A 104 -4.10 3.25 7.63
C LYS A 104 -4.26 3.42 6.13
N LEU A 105 -3.70 2.49 5.33
CA LEU A 105 -3.81 2.55 3.88
C LEU A 105 -5.26 2.49 3.40
N GLU A 106 -6.08 1.64 4.00
CA GLU A 106 -7.51 1.52 3.68
C GLU A 106 -8.24 2.85 3.92
N ASN A 107 -7.97 3.52 5.05
CA ASN A 107 -8.57 4.83 5.34
C ASN A 107 -8.19 5.87 4.27
N PHE A 108 -6.91 5.98 3.89
CA PHE A 108 -6.50 6.91 2.84
C PHE A 108 -7.13 6.59 1.48
N VAL A 109 -7.23 5.31 1.11
CA VAL A 109 -7.89 4.92 -0.15
C VAL A 109 -9.36 5.30 -0.13
N ARG A 110 -10.05 5.20 1.01
CA ARG A 110 -11.44 5.64 1.17
C ARG A 110 -11.58 7.16 1.09
N GLU A 111 -10.73 7.90 1.80
CA GLU A 111 -10.71 9.37 1.78
C GLU A 111 -10.56 9.93 0.36
N ILE A 112 -9.56 9.44 -0.38
CA ILE A 112 -9.29 9.88 -1.77
C ILE A 112 -10.50 9.63 -2.69
N LYS A 113 -11.19 8.50 -2.52
CA LYS A 113 -12.37 8.20 -3.33
C LYS A 113 -13.55 9.10 -3.00
N THR A 114 -13.80 9.35 -1.72
CA THR A 114 -14.85 10.28 -1.30
C THR A 114 -14.57 11.70 -1.77
N GLU A 115 -13.32 12.16 -1.78
CA GLU A 115 -12.95 13.46 -2.33
C GLU A 115 -13.22 13.53 -3.84
N GLY A 116 -12.82 12.51 -4.61
CA GLY A 116 -13.05 12.47 -6.06
C GLY A 116 -14.52 12.37 -6.49
N GLU A 117 -15.41 11.91 -5.61
CA GLU A 117 -16.86 11.89 -5.83
C GLU A 117 -17.51 13.26 -5.61
N ASN A 118 -16.97 14.08 -4.71
CA ASN A 118 -17.52 15.41 -4.38
C ASN A 118 -17.08 16.51 -5.37
N GLU A 119 -16.09 16.24 -6.23
CA GLU A 119 -15.63 17.16 -7.29
C GLU A 119 -16.38 16.97 -8.63
N LYS A 120 -17.27 15.97 -8.73
CA LYS A 120 -18.13 15.72 -9.90
C LYS A 120 -19.51 16.35 -9.74
#